data_AF-A0A820KNQ8-F1
#
_entry.id   AF-A0A820KNQ8-F1
#
_cell.length_a   1.000
_cell.length_b   1.000
_cell.length_c   1.000
_cell.angle_alpha   90.00
_cell.angle_beta   90.00
_cell.angle_gamma   90.00
#
_symmetry.space_group_name_H-M   'P 1'
#
loop_
_entity.id
_entity.type
_entity.pdbx_description
1 polymer ?
#
loop_
_entity_poly.entity_id
_entity_poly.type
_entity_poly.pdbx_seq_one_letter_code
_entity_poly.pdbx_strand_id
1 'polypeptide(L)'
;LLLLKLIDALTTGMEGKLADLRKGRTQVIETNHTIILGWSSKIFDIINELIIANENQHNPSIVILASKDRIEMQEIISQKIDENKNTKIICRNGDPMSIHDLNILSPNNARSIIILAPFNDNPDVSVIKTILAITNNPQRTKQKFHIVAEIKERNNIEVARIAGTDEVIFVHADEIIARIIAQSGRQSGLSIILSMIFVALSMLLSFKYDEIYFKYEPLLIGKTFHDA
;
A
#
# COMPACT_ATOMS: atom_id res chain seq x y z
N LEU A 1 2.90 12.48 -50.17
CA LEU A 1 1.63 12.32 -49.43
C LEU A 1 1.69 11.22 -48.36
N LEU A 2 1.98 9.95 -48.70
CA LEU A 2 2.14 8.88 -47.70
C LEU A 2 3.30 9.12 -46.71
N LEU A 3 4.44 9.62 -47.19
CA LEU A 3 5.61 9.87 -46.35
C LEU A 3 5.38 10.99 -45.31
N LEU A 4 4.66 12.06 -45.71
CA LEU A 4 4.26 13.15 -44.83
C LEU A 4 3.30 12.66 -43.74
N LYS A 5 2.28 11.86 -44.11
CA LYS A 5 1.37 11.24 -43.15
C LYS A 5 2.07 10.31 -42.16
N LEU A 6 3.12 9.60 -42.61
CA LEU A 6 3.92 8.73 -41.74
C LEU A 6 4.74 9.54 -40.74
N ILE A 7 5.39 10.63 -41.19
CA ILE A 7 6.16 11.53 -40.33
C ILE A 7 5.25 12.20 -39.30
N ASP A 8 4.08 12.69 -39.72
CA ASP A 8 3.09 13.28 -38.80
C ASP A 8 2.64 12.26 -37.74
N ALA A 9 2.25 11.04 -38.16
CA ALA A 9 1.84 9.99 -37.23
C ALA A 9 2.95 9.60 -36.25
N LEU A 10 4.21 9.54 -36.72
CA LEU A 10 5.37 9.22 -35.88
C LEU A 10 5.67 10.35 -34.89
N THR A 11 5.56 11.60 -35.34
CA THR A 11 5.80 12.79 -34.52
C THR A 11 4.73 12.90 -33.43
N THR A 12 3.45 12.75 -33.77
CA THR A 12 2.34 12.70 -32.80
C THR A 12 2.50 11.53 -31.82
N GLY A 13 2.93 10.36 -32.30
CA GLY A 13 3.23 9.21 -31.44
C GLY A 13 4.37 9.47 -30.45
N MET A 14 5.45 10.13 -30.89
CA MET A 14 6.58 10.52 -30.04
C MET A 14 6.18 11.59 -29.03
N GLU A 15 5.44 12.61 -29.44
CA GLU A 15 4.92 13.66 -28.55
C GLU A 15 3.99 13.07 -27.49
N GLY A 16 3.11 12.14 -27.88
CA GLY A 16 2.26 11.39 -26.96
C GLY A 16 3.09 10.59 -25.95
N LYS A 17 4.12 9.86 -26.42
CA LYS A 17 4.99 9.09 -25.52
C LYS A 17 5.79 9.98 -24.57
N LEU A 18 6.25 11.14 -25.06
CA LEU A 18 6.92 12.15 -24.24
C LEU A 18 5.97 12.75 -23.20
N ALA A 19 4.71 12.99 -23.56
CA ALA A 19 3.68 13.45 -22.64
C ALA A 19 3.37 12.40 -21.55
N ASP A 20 3.28 11.12 -21.91
CA ASP A 20 3.10 10.02 -20.95
C ASP A 20 4.29 9.87 -20.00
N LEU A 21 5.51 10.02 -20.52
CA LEU A 21 6.73 10.06 -19.70
C LEU A 21 6.71 11.22 -18.71
N ARG A 22 6.27 12.39 -19.14
CA ARG A 22 6.11 13.56 -18.26
C ARG A 22 5.06 13.33 -17.18
N LYS A 23 3.93 12.71 -17.53
CA LYS A 23 2.83 12.42 -16.60
C LYS A 23 3.07 11.19 -15.71
N GLY A 24 4.14 10.42 -15.96
CA GLY A 24 4.40 9.18 -15.22
C GLY A 24 3.38 8.10 -15.53
N ARG A 25 3.07 7.88 -16.80
CA ARG A 25 2.21 6.78 -17.27
C ARG A 25 3.00 5.63 -17.89
N THR A 26 4.30 5.58 -17.61
CA THR A 26 5.17 4.49 -18.07
C THR A 26 5.21 3.35 -17.08
N GLN A 27 5.26 2.14 -17.65
CA GLN A 27 5.31 0.90 -16.90
C GLN A 27 6.49 0.91 -15.92
N VAL A 28 6.22 0.41 -14.72
CA VAL A 28 7.18 0.24 -13.64
C VAL A 28 7.93 -1.06 -13.87
N ILE A 29 9.26 -0.98 -13.86
CA ILE A 29 10.18 -2.11 -14.08
C ILE A 29 10.83 -2.46 -12.73
N GLU A 30 9.99 -2.67 -11.72
CA GLU A 30 10.40 -3.06 -10.38
C GLU A 30 9.83 -4.45 -10.07
N THR A 31 10.50 -5.16 -9.17
CA THR A 31 10.11 -6.48 -8.69
C THR A 31 10.24 -6.53 -7.18
N ASN A 32 9.40 -7.33 -6.52
CA ASN A 32 9.36 -7.41 -5.05
C ASN A 32 9.09 -6.04 -4.39
N HIS A 33 8.41 -5.14 -5.12
CA HIS A 33 8.05 -3.80 -4.66
C HIS A 33 6.72 -3.80 -3.90
N THR A 34 6.52 -2.79 -3.05
CA THR A 34 5.20 -2.54 -2.43
C THR A 34 4.43 -1.54 -3.27
N ILE A 35 3.18 -1.86 -3.60
CA ILE A 35 2.29 -0.91 -4.27
C ILE A 35 1.41 -0.24 -3.22
N ILE A 36 1.26 1.08 -3.31
CA ILE A 36 0.26 1.85 -2.57
C ILE A 36 -0.72 2.46 -3.57
N LEU A 37 -2.01 2.18 -3.37
CA LEU A 37 -3.10 2.65 -4.21
C LEU A 37 -3.94 3.69 -3.47
N GLY A 38 -4.08 4.86 -4.09
CA GLY A 38 -4.78 6.01 -3.52
C GLY A 38 -3.84 6.99 -2.80
N TRP A 39 -4.41 8.10 -2.36
CA TRP A 39 -3.69 9.16 -1.66
C TRP A 39 -4.51 9.67 -0.48
N SER A 40 -3.94 9.62 0.71
CA SER A 40 -4.52 10.13 1.95
C SER A 40 -3.41 10.67 2.85
N SER A 41 -3.75 11.38 3.94
CA SER A 41 -2.75 11.87 4.90
C SER A 41 -1.95 10.74 5.55
N LYS A 42 -2.49 9.52 5.61
CA LYS A 42 -1.85 8.34 6.21
C LYS A 42 -0.69 7.80 5.37
N ILE A 43 -0.61 8.19 4.09
CA ILE A 43 0.43 7.67 3.18
C ILE A 43 1.84 7.97 3.70
N PHE A 44 2.05 9.12 4.34
CA PHE A 44 3.37 9.52 4.84
C PHE A 44 3.84 8.61 5.98
N ASP A 45 2.94 8.30 6.92
CA ASP A 45 3.22 7.38 8.02
C ASP A 45 3.54 5.98 7.47
N ILE A 46 2.73 5.50 6.52
CA ILE A 46 2.95 4.20 5.88
C ILE A 46 4.29 4.15 5.14
N ILE A 47 4.65 5.20 4.40
CA ILE A 47 5.94 5.25 3.69
C ILE A 47 7.09 5.24 4.69
N ASN A 48 7.03 6.03 5.77
CA ASN A 48 8.08 6.07 6.79
C ASN A 48 8.28 4.69 7.43
N GLU A 49 7.19 4.03 7.81
CA GLU A 49 7.23 2.69 8.39
C GLU A 49 7.78 1.65 7.40
N LEU A 50 7.39 1.74 6.11
CA LEU A 50 7.95 0.87 5.08
C LEU A 50 9.43 1.14 4.80
N ILE A 51 9.90 2.39 4.91
CA ILE A 51 11.34 2.71 4.76
C ILE A 51 12.14 2.00 5.86
N ILE A 52 11.67 2.03 7.11
CA ILE A 52 12.32 1.36 8.23
C ILE A 52 12.31 -0.16 8.02
N ALA A 53 11.14 -0.73 7.72
CA ALA A 53 11.00 -2.16 7.43
C ALA A 53 11.87 -2.66 6.26
N ASN A 54 12.22 -1.75 5.34
CA ASN A 54 13.02 -2.04 4.16
C ASN A 54 14.54 -1.94 4.37
N GLU A 55 15.02 -1.52 5.55
CA GLU A 55 16.46 -1.35 5.80
C GLU A 55 17.26 -2.64 5.55
N ASN A 56 16.68 -3.80 5.86
CA ASN A 56 17.29 -5.11 5.66
C ASN A 56 17.03 -5.72 4.27
N GLN A 57 16.36 -4.99 3.37
CA GLN A 57 16.02 -5.46 2.02
C GLN A 57 17.01 -4.94 0.98
N HIS A 58 17.25 -5.72 -0.07
CA HIS A 58 18.12 -5.31 -1.18
C HIS A 58 17.32 -4.57 -2.26
N ASN A 59 17.67 -3.31 -2.55
CA ASN A 59 16.99 -2.41 -3.49
C ASN A 59 15.45 -2.35 -3.34
N PRO A 60 14.93 -2.06 -2.14
CA PRO A 60 13.49 -1.97 -1.93
C PRO A 60 12.88 -0.79 -2.69
N SER A 61 11.66 -0.98 -3.20
CA SER A 61 10.91 0.09 -3.83
C SER A 61 9.43 0.12 -3.42
N ILE A 62 8.92 1.35 -3.33
CA ILE A 62 7.52 1.68 -3.05
C ILE A 62 6.97 2.40 -4.27
N VAL A 63 5.88 1.89 -4.82
CA VAL A 63 5.24 2.41 -6.02
C VAL A 63 3.86 2.93 -5.67
N ILE A 64 3.60 4.21 -5.92
CA ILE A 64 2.37 4.89 -5.53
C ILE A 64 1.58 5.24 -6.79
N LEU A 65 0.30 4.85 -6.83
CA LEU A 65 -0.66 5.28 -7.86
C LEU A 65 -1.79 6.07 -7.24
N ALA A 66 -1.99 7.29 -7.72
CA ALA A 66 -3.12 8.11 -7.32
C ALA A 66 -3.57 9.07 -8.44
N SER A 67 -4.81 9.53 -8.34
CA SER A 67 -5.40 10.59 -9.20
C SER A 67 -4.83 11.97 -8.87
N LYS A 68 -3.50 12.08 -8.76
CA LYS A 68 -2.73 13.28 -8.41
C LYS A 68 -1.53 13.41 -9.33
N ASP A 69 -1.07 14.63 -9.62
CA ASP A 69 0.08 14.81 -10.51
C ASP A 69 1.35 14.18 -9.91
N ARG A 70 2.18 13.57 -10.76
CA ARG A 70 3.38 12.86 -10.30
C ARG A 70 4.37 13.79 -9.61
N ILE A 71 4.63 14.96 -10.20
CA ILE A 71 5.62 15.91 -9.69
C ILE A 71 5.12 16.45 -8.35
N GLU A 72 3.84 16.80 -8.29
CA GLU A 72 3.21 17.25 -7.05
C GLU A 72 3.30 16.19 -5.93
N MET A 73 3.02 14.91 -6.24
CA MET A 73 3.19 13.83 -5.26
C MET A 73 4.62 13.72 -4.75
N GLN A 74 5.61 13.78 -5.66
CA GLN A 74 7.03 13.68 -5.32
C GLN A 74 7.48 14.85 -4.45
N GLU A 75 7.05 16.08 -4.76
CA GLU A 75 7.35 17.27 -3.97
C GLU A 75 6.78 17.14 -2.55
N ILE A 76 5.49 16.79 -2.41
CA ILE A 76 4.86 16.64 -1.09
C ILE A 76 5.54 15.54 -0.27
N ILE A 77 5.93 14.42 -0.89
CA ILE A 77 6.67 13.34 -0.22
C ILE A 77 8.03 13.86 0.25
N SER A 78 8.80 14.54 -0.61
CA SER A 78 10.11 15.07 -0.25
C SER A 78 10.08 16.12 0.86
N GLN A 79 8.97 16.84 1.02
CA GLN A 79 8.79 17.82 2.09
C GLN A 79 8.45 17.19 3.44
N LYS A 80 7.89 15.97 3.45
CA LYS A 80 7.43 15.30 4.67
C LYS A 80 8.30 14.13 5.11
N ILE A 81 9.12 13.61 4.19
CA ILE A 81 9.97 12.45 4.41
C ILE A 81 11.42 12.91 4.24
N ASP A 82 12.12 13.01 5.36
CA ASP A 82 13.47 13.56 5.42
C ASP A 82 14.52 12.61 4.81
N GLU A 83 14.38 11.29 5.05
CA GLU A 83 15.34 10.28 4.59
C GLU A 83 14.66 9.02 4.05
N ASN A 84 14.90 8.71 2.77
CA ASN A 84 14.39 7.49 2.14
C ASN A 84 15.30 6.26 2.36
N LYS A 85 16.45 6.43 3.04
CA LYS A 85 17.50 5.41 3.22
C LYS A 85 17.83 4.69 1.90
N ASN A 86 17.63 3.37 1.84
CA ASN A 86 17.83 2.52 0.66
C ASN A 86 16.56 2.33 -0.18
N THR A 87 15.42 2.94 0.20
CA THR A 87 14.11 2.71 -0.43
C THR A 87 13.85 3.69 -1.56
N LYS A 88 13.54 3.16 -2.74
CA LYS A 88 13.17 3.95 -3.92
C LYS A 88 11.67 4.21 -3.96
N ILE A 89 11.26 5.47 -3.97
CA ILE A 89 9.85 5.87 -4.08
C ILE A 89 9.52 6.28 -5.51
N ILE A 90 8.49 5.66 -6.11
CA ILE A 90 8.08 5.86 -7.50
C ILE A 90 6.61 6.28 -7.52
N CYS A 91 6.33 7.49 -7.97
CA CYS A 91 4.95 7.99 -8.12
C CYS A 91 4.45 7.81 -9.55
N ARG A 92 3.16 7.48 -9.71
CA ARG A 92 2.44 7.34 -10.97
C ARG A 92 1.08 8.01 -10.87
N ASN A 93 0.69 8.73 -11.92
CA ASN A 93 -0.63 9.33 -12.04
C ASN A 93 -1.58 8.35 -12.73
N GLY A 94 -2.73 8.08 -12.11
CA GLY A 94 -3.79 7.26 -12.69
C GLY A 94 -4.87 6.91 -11.67
N ASP A 95 -5.91 6.23 -12.12
CA ASP A 95 -7.03 5.81 -11.30
C ASP A 95 -6.81 4.39 -10.75
N PRO A 96 -6.76 4.19 -9.42
CA PRO A 96 -6.69 2.86 -8.81
C PRO A 96 -7.83 1.90 -9.22
N MET A 97 -8.98 2.42 -9.65
CA MET A 97 -10.11 1.61 -10.10
C MET A 97 -9.98 1.20 -11.59
N SER A 98 -8.99 1.74 -12.31
CA SER A 98 -8.72 1.43 -13.71
C SER A 98 -7.75 0.27 -13.84
N ILE A 99 -8.20 -0.84 -14.43
CA ILE A 99 -7.33 -2.00 -14.74
C ILE A 99 -6.13 -1.59 -15.59
N HIS A 100 -6.32 -0.65 -16.53
CA HIS A 100 -5.24 -0.16 -17.38
C HIS A 100 -4.14 0.52 -16.56
N ASP A 101 -4.51 1.40 -15.64
CA ASP A 101 -3.56 2.16 -14.83
C ASP A 101 -2.89 1.25 -13.79
N LEU A 102 -3.61 0.26 -13.25
CA LEU A 102 -3.04 -0.77 -12.37
C LEU A 102 -1.93 -1.56 -13.07
N ASN A 103 -2.09 -1.90 -14.35
CA ASN A 103 -1.08 -2.66 -15.10
C ASN A 103 0.24 -1.90 -15.27
N ILE A 104 0.21 -0.57 -15.25
CA ILE A 104 1.42 0.26 -15.29
C ILE A 104 2.31 -0.03 -14.07
N LEU A 105 1.75 -0.47 -12.95
CA LEU A 105 2.49 -0.71 -11.70
C LEU A 105 3.16 -2.09 -11.63
N SER A 106 2.98 -2.94 -12.65
CA SER A 106 3.45 -4.33 -12.66
C SER A 106 3.01 -5.11 -11.40
N PRO A 107 1.70 -5.19 -11.09
CA PRO A 107 1.19 -5.76 -9.85
C PRO A 107 1.56 -7.23 -9.66
N ASN A 108 1.66 -8.00 -10.74
CA ASN A 108 2.10 -9.40 -10.71
C ASN A 108 3.53 -9.60 -10.15
N ASN A 109 4.35 -8.55 -10.14
CA ASN A 109 5.71 -8.57 -9.62
C ASN A 109 5.82 -7.93 -8.23
N ALA A 110 4.72 -7.39 -7.71
CA ALA A 110 4.69 -6.76 -6.40
C ALA A 110 4.66 -7.80 -5.28
N ARG A 111 5.30 -7.48 -4.15
CA ARG A 111 5.26 -8.32 -2.94
C ARG A 111 3.95 -8.13 -2.17
N SER A 112 3.41 -6.92 -2.19
CA SER A 112 2.18 -6.55 -1.50
C SER A 112 1.56 -5.30 -2.12
N ILE A 113 0.25 -5.17 -1.92
CA ILE A 113 -0.55 -4.04 -2.38
C ILE A 113 -1.29 -3.46 -1.17
N ILE A 114 -1.17 -2.16 -0.94
CA ILE A 114 -1.86 -1.43 0.11
C ILE A 114 -2.88 -0.50 -0.54
N ILE A 115 -4.16 -0.61 -0.16
CA ILE A 115 -5.25 0.22 -0.68
C ILE A 115 -5.69 1.19 0.41
N LEU A 116 -5.50 2.48 0.15
CA LEU A 116 -5.90 3.54 1.05
C LEU A 116 -7.33 3.97 0.77
N ALA A 117 -8.12 4.13 1.83
CA ALA A 117 -9.45 4.70 1.72
C ALA A 117 -9.34 6.19 1.32
N PRO A 118 -9.99 6.64 0.24
CA PRO A 118 -9.96 8.04 -0.14
C PRO A 118 -10.76 8.91 0.84
N PHE A 119 -10.56 10.23 0.77
CA PHE A 119 -11.46 11.19 1.41
C PHE A 119 -12.59 11.56 0.45
N ASN A 120 -13.63 10.73 0.41
CA ASN A 120 -14.86 10.99 -0.34
C ASN A 120 -16.08 10.50 0.46
N ASP A 121 -17.29 10.68 -0.09
CA ASP A 121 -18.54 10.32 0.59
C ASP A 121 -18.72 8.81 0.80
N ASN A 122 -18.10 7.98 -0.04
CA ASN A 122 -18.25 6.51 -0.02
C ASN A 122 -16.88 5.82 -0.19
N PRO A 123 -15.99 5.92 0.81
CA PRO A 123 -14.60 5.51 0.66
C PRO A 123 -14.47 4.00 0.45
N ASP A 124 -15.25 3.21 1.16
CA ASP A 124 -15.24 1.75 1.07
C ASP A 124 -15.67 1.27 -0.32
N VAL A 125 -16.59 1.97 -0.98
CA VAL A 125 -17.00 1.62 -2.34
C VAL A 125 -15.83 1.76 -3.32
N SER A 126 -15.02 2.81 -3.18
CA SER A 126 -13.80 2.99 -3.97
C SER A 126 -12.76 1.89 -3.69
N VAL A 127 -12.60 1.51 -2.43
CA VAL A 127 -11.70 0.41 -2.02
C VAL A 127 -12.16 -0.92 -2.61
N ILE A 128 -13.45 -1.26 -2.48
CA ILE A 128 -14.03 -2.49 -3.03
C ILE A 128 -13.90 -2.54 -4.55
N LYS A 129 -14.17 -1.43 -5.25
CA LYS A 129 -13.96 -1.33 -6.71
C LYS A 129 -12.50 -1.55 -7.10
N THR A 130 -11.56 -0.98 -6.35
CA THR A 130 -10.13 -1.18 -6.56
C THR A 130 -9.74 -2.65 -6.36
N ILE A 131 -10.25 -3.29 -5.31
CA ILE A 131 -10.05 -4.73 -5.07
C ILE A 131 -10.57 -5.55 -6.25
N LEU A 132 -11.79 -5.29 -6.72
CA LEU A 132 -12.36 -5.98 -7.89
C LEU A 132 -11.54 -5.75 -9.16
N ALA A 133 -11.01 -4.54 -9.37
CA ALA A 133 -10.15 -4.25 -10.51
C ALA A 133 -8.84 -5.06 -10.46
N ILE A 134 -8.30 -5.33 -9.27
CA ILE A 134 -7.10 -6.16 -9.07
C ILE A 134 -7.44 -7.65 -9.24
N THR A 135 -8.47 -8.14 -8.53
CA THR A 135 -8.80 -9.57 -8.47
C THR A 135 -9.36 -10.10 -9.80
N ASN A 136 -10.11 -9.27 -10.54
CA ASN A 136 -10.66 -9.60 -11.86
C ASN A 136 -9.79 -9.12 -13.03
N ASN A 137 -8.54 -8.71 -12.80
CA ASN A 137 -7.65 -8.26 -13.87
C ASN A 137 -7.33 -9.42 -14.84
N PRO A 138 -7.62 -9.30 -16.16
CA PRO A 138 -7.34 -10.35 -17.13
C PRO A 138 -5.86 -10.69 -17.29
N GLN A 139 -4.95 -9.76 -16.96
CA GLN A 139 -3.50 -9.95 -17.06
C GLN A 139 -2.89 -10.54 -15.78
N ARG A 140 -3.72 -10.90 -14.80
CA ARG A 140 -3.29 -11.45 -13.53
C ARG A 140 -2.70 -12.85 -13.69
N THR A 141 -1.64 -13.15 -12.95
CA THR A 141 -1.14 -14.52 -12.82
C THR A 141 -2.01 -15.36 -11.88
N LYS A 142 -1.78 -16.69 -11.84
CA LYS A 142 -2.48 -17.57 -10.89
C LYS A 142 -2.07 -17.37 -9.42
N GLN A 143 -1.02 -16.60 -9.17
CA GLN A 143 -0.53 -16.36 -7.82
C GLN A 143 -1.48 -15.42 -7.06
N LYS A 144 -1.63 -15.68 -5.77
CA LYS A 144 -2.40 -14.81 -4.90
C LYS A 144 -1.63 -13.53 -4.59
N PHE A 145 -2.32 -12.40 -4.62
CA PHE A 145 -1.80 -11.16 -4.10
C PHE A 145 -1.88 -11.13 -2.58
N HIS A 146 -0.97 -10.40 -1.97
CA HIS A 146 -1.08 -10.00 -0.57
C HIS A 146 -1.58 -8.56 -0.51
N ILE A 147 -2.89 -8.40 -0.35
CA ILE A 147 -3.55 -7.09 -0.35
C ILE A 147 -3.91 -6.70 1.07
N VAL A 148 -3.58 -5.49 1.47
CA VAL A 148 -4.05 -4.86 2.70
C VAL A 148 -4.91 -3.67 2.32
N ALA A 149 -6.15 -3.62 2.80
CA ALA A 149 -7.09 -2.58 2.43
C ALA A 149 -7.71 -1.93 3.67
N GLU A 150 -7.75 -0.61 3.69
CA GLU A 150 -8.49 0.13 4.71
C GLU A 150 -10.00 0.06 4.43
N ILE A 151 -10.80 -0.28 5.43
CA ILE A 151 -12.27 -0.17 5.40
C ILE A 151 -12.71 0.64 6.61
N LYS A 152 -13.60 1.60 6.40
CA LYS A 152 -14.12 2.48 7.45
C LYS A 152 -15.40 1.96 8.08
N GLU A 153 -16.35 1.48 7.27
CA GLU A 153 -17.64 1.04 7.77
C GLU A 153 -17.65 -0.47 7.93
N ARG A 154 -17.87 -0.93 9.17
CA ARG A 154 -17.93 -2.35 9.50
C ARG A 154 -18.95 -3.12 8.65
N ASN A 155 -20.07 -2.49 8.31
CA ASN A 155 -21.13 -3.10 7.49
C ASN A 155 -20.67 -3.45 6.07
N ASN A 156 -19.62 -2.79 5.57
CA ASN A 156 -19.08 -3.04 4.24
C ASN A 156 -18.03 -4.18 4.21
N ILE A 157 -17.55 -4.66 5.37
CA ILE A 157 -16.50 -5.68 5.45
C ILE A 157 -16.94 -7.00 4.80
N GLU A 158 -18.20 -7.41 4.98
CA GLU A 158 -18.68 -8.67 4.37
C GLU A 158 -18.69 -8.59 2.84
N VAL A 159 -19.20 -7.48 2.30
CA VAL A 159 -19.19 -7.22 0.86
C VAL A 159 -17.76 -7.15 0.33
N ALA A 160 -16.86 -6.48 1.05
CA ALA A 160 -15.47 -6.38 0.69
C ALA A 160 -14.76 -7.75 0.70
N ARG A 161 -15.09 -8.61 1.66
CA ARG A 161 -14.57 -9.99 1.74
C ARG A 161 -15.00 -10.85 0.56
N ILE A 162 -16.24 -10.69 0.07
CA ILE A 162 -16.69 -11.37 -1.14
C ILE A 162 -15.89 -10.90 -2.35
N ALA A 163 -15.61 -9.60 -2.47
CA ALA A 163 -14.82 -9.04 -3.57
C ALA A 163 -13.33 -9.43 -3.53
N GLY A 164 -12.75 -9.50 -2.33
CA GLY A 164 -11.33 -9.78 -2.10
C GLY A 164 -10.98 -11.25 -1.92
N THR A 165 -11.97 -12.12 -1.72
CA THR A 165 -11.81 -13.54 -1.40
C THR A 165 -10.86 -13.74 -0.19
N ASP A 166 -9.82 -14.57 -0.32
CA ASP A 166 -8.83 -14.84 0.73
C ASP A 166 -7.48 -14.13 0.50
N GLU A 167 -7.45 -13.14 -0.40
CA GLU A 167 -6.25 -12.40 -0.78
C GLU A 167 -6.13 -11.03 -0.07
N VAL A 168 -7.21 -10.59 0.59
CA VAL A 168 -7.32 -9.26 1.18
C VAL A 168 -7.44 -9.33 2.70
N ILE A 169 -6.55 -8.61 3.38
CA ILE A 169 -6.62 -8.30 4.81
C ILE A 169 -7.24 -6.92 4.96
N PHE A 170 -8.41 -6.86 5.60
CA PHE A 170 -9.10 -5.60 5.88
C PHE A 170 -8.66 -5.01 7.22
N VAL A 171 -8.29 -3.73 7.20
CA VAL A 171 -7.91 -2.97 8.39
C VAL A 171 -9.00 -1.95 8.69
N HIS A 172 -9.66 -2.13 9.83
CA HIS A 172 -10.58 -1.15 10.41
C HIS A 172 -9.87 -0.46 11.57
N ALA A 173 -9.23 0.68 11.29
CA ALA A 173 -8.38 1.37 12.26
C ALA A 173 -9.12 1.69 13.57
N ASP A 174 -10.33 2.22 13.49
CA ASP A 174 -11.10 2.60 14.68
C ASP A 174 -11.46 1.39 15.56
N GLU A 175 -11.69 0.21 14.97
CA GLU A 175 -11.96 -1.01 15.74
C GLU A 175 -10.69 -1.46 16.48
N ILE A 176 -9.52 -1.40 15.83
CA ILE A 176 -8.24 -1.75 16.45
C ILE A 176 -7.96 -0.80 17.62
N ILE A 177 -8.12 0.51 17.40
CA ILE A 177 -7.93 1.53 18.43
C ILE A 177 -8.91 1.30 19.59
N ALA A 178 -10.20 1.08 19.31
CA ALA A 178 -11.20 0.82 20.34
C ALA A 178 -10.87 -0.44 21.17
N ARG A 179 -10.38 -1.51 20.53
CA ARG A 179 -9.94 -2.73 21.21
C ARG A 179 -8.73 -2.48 22.11
N ILE A 180 -7.74 -1.72 21.65
CA ILE A 180 -6.57 -1.34 22.45
C ILE A 180 -7.01 -0.51 23.67
N ILE A 181 -7.88 0.48 23.47
CA ILE A 181 -8.43 1.30 24.57
C ILE A 181 -9.17 0.43 25.58
N ALA A 182 -10.04 -0.48 25.12
CA ALA A 182 -10.81 -1.36 25.99
C ALA A 182 -9.92 -2.34 26.79
N GLN A 183 -8.81 -2.81 26.20
CA GLN A 183 -7.83 -3.65 26.89
C GLN A 183 -7.03 -2.85 27.92
N SER A 184 -6.56 -1.64 27.56
CA SER A 184 -5.82 -0.76 28.47
C SER A 184 -6.68 -0.27 29.63
N GLY A 185 -7.99 -0.04 29.41
CA GLY A 185 -8.93 0.35 30.46
C GLY A 185 -9.16 -0.69 31.56
N ARG A 186 -8.63 -1.92 31.41
CA ARG A 186 -8.63 -2.94 32.46
C ARG A 186 -7.50 -2.76 33.47
N GLN A 187 -6.62 -1.77 33.25
CA GLN A 187 -5.53 -1.42 34.15
C GLN A 187 -5.93 -0.24 35.03
N SER A 188 -5.48 -0.24 36.28
CA SER A 188 -5.79 0.85 37.23
C SER A 188 -4.84 2.03 37.04
N GLY A 189 -5.38 3.25 37.01
CA GLY A 189 -4.61 4.50 36.99
C GLY A 189 -4.55 5.17 35.61
N LEU A 190 -5.02 6.42 35.51
CA LEU A 190 -5.17 7.14 34.24
C LEU A 190 -3.84 7.34 33.49
N SER A 191 -2.76 7.66 34.20
CA SER A 191 -1.42 7.82 33.61
C SER A 191 -0.88 6.50 33.03
N ILE A 192 -1.19 5.38 33.69
CA ILE A 192 -0.83 4.04 33.23
C ILE A 192 -1.65 3.66 32.00
N ILE A 193 -2.96 3.95 32.00
CA ILE A 193 -3.84 3.72 30.84
C ILE A 193 -3.36 4.51 29.62
N LEU A 194 -3.11 5.81 29.77
CA LEU A 194 -2.64 6.66 28.67
C LEU A 194 -1.26 6.23 28.17
N SER A 195 -0.35 5.90 29.08
CA SER A 195 0.97 5.36 28.72
C SER A 195 0.85 4.02 28.00
N MET A 196 -0.01 3.11 28.46
CA MET A 196 -0.23 1.79 27.84
C MET A 196 -0.85 1.92 26.46
N ILE A 197 -1.83 2.81 26.26
CA ILE A 197 -2.42 3.07 24.94
C ILE A 197 -1.35 3.59 23.98
N PHE A 198 -0.55 4.57 24.42
CA PHE A 198 0.53 5.12 23.62
C PHE A 198 1.58 4.05 23.26
N VAL A 199 2.07 3.30 24.26
CA VAL A 199 3.07 2.23 24.05
C VAL A 199 2.51 1.11 23.18
N ALA A 200 1.29 0.65 23.42
CA ALA A 200 0.68 -0.41 22.62
C ALA A 200 0.49 0.03 21.17
N LEU A 201 0.00 1.25 20.92
CA LEU A 201 -0.13 1.76 19.56
C LEU A 201 1.25 1.94 18.91
N SER A 202 2.24 2.50 19.61
CA SER A 202 3.58 2.70 19.06
C SER A 202 4.32 1.38 18.80
N MET A 203 4.26 0.41 19.70
CA MET A 203 4.93 -0.89 19.51
C MET A 203 4.24 -1.76 18.48
N LEU A 204 2.90 -1.73 18.41
CA LEU A 204 2.16 -2.57 17.45
C LEU A 204 2.16 -1.98 16.03
N LEU A 205 2.29 -0.66 15.89
CA LEU A 205 2.12 0.03 14.62
C LEU A 205 3.40 0.69 14.08
N SER A 206 4.52 0.61 14.79
CA SER A 206 5.79 1.18 14.34
C SER A 206 6.94 0.16 14.32
N PHE A 207 7.68 0.14 13.22
CA PHE A 207 8.94 -0.58 13.01
C PHE A 207 10.13 0.09 13.72
N LYS A 208 9.92 1.22 14.40
CA LYS A 208 11.00 1.89 15.15
C LYS A 208 11.40 1.14 16.43
N TYR A 209 10.50 0.33 16.97
CA TYR A 209 10.67 -0.35 18.26
C TYR A 209 10.81 -1.86 18.07
N ASP A 210 10.42 -2.65 19.07
CA ASP A 210 10.39 -4.10 18.97
C ASP A 210 9.32 -4.55 17.97
N GLU A 211 9.69 -5.52 17.12
CA GLU A 211 8.84 -6.02 16.04
C GLU A 211 8.43 -7.48 16.25
N ILE A 212 7.32 -7.89 15.63
CA ILE A 212 6.85 -9.28 15.67
C ILE A 212 7.25 -9.99 14.38
N TYR A 213 8.12 -10.99 14.49
CA TYR A 213 8.54 -11.83 13.39
C TYR A 213 8.00 -13.25 13.53
N PHE A 214 7.59 -13.83 12.41
CA PHE A 214 7.26 -15.26 12.33
C PHE A 214 8.41 -15.99 11.65
N LYS A 215 8.97 -16.99 12.34
CA LYS A 215 10.04 -17.84 11.83
C LYS A 215 9.72 -19.29 12.10
N TYR A 216 9.89 -20.14 11.09
CA TYR A 216 9.88 -21.58 11.30
C TYR A 216 11.19 -22.01 11.95
N GLU A 217 11.12 -22.62 13.14
CA GLU A 217 12.29 -23.03 13.92
C GLU A 217 12.24 -24.54 14.24
N PRO A 218 12.89 -25.39 13.43
CA PRO A 218 12.86 -26.85 13.59
C PRO A 218 13.46 -27.34 14.90
N LEU A 219 14.40 -26.58 15.49
CA LEU A 219 15.12 -26.97 16.71
C LEU A 219 14.23 -26.98 17.97
N LEU A 220 13.02 -26.42 17.87
CA LEU A 220 12.05 -26.34 18.97
C LEU A 220 11.01 -27.48 18.92
N ILE A 221 11.04 -28.34 17.89
CA ILE A 221 10.12 -29.47 17.77
C ILE A 221 10.28 -30.40 18.98
N GLY A 222 9.16 -30.68 19.66
CA GLY A 222 9.10 -31.56 20.83
C GLY A 222 9.42 -30.89 22.17
N LYS A 223 9.80 -29.62 22.19
CA LYS A 223 9.94 -28.83 23.43
C LYS A 223 8.58 -28.29 23.89
N THR A 224 8.46 -28.00 25.18
CA THR A 224 7.30 -27.23 25.68
C THR A 224 7.46 -25.77 25.27
N PHE A 225 6.35 -25.01 25.26
CA PHE A 225 6.41 -23.56 25.00
C PHE A 225 7.26 -22.81 26.04
N HIS A 226 7.40 -23.34 27.26
CA HIS A 226 8.24 -22.74 28.28
C HIS A 226 9.74 -22.94 28.00
N ASP A 227 10.12 -24.07 27.40
CA ASP A 227 11.52 -24.42 27.11
C ASP A 227 12.01 -23.88 25.74
N ALA A 228 11.10 -23.27 24.98
CA ALA A 228 11.31 -22.74 23.64
C ALA A 228 11.63 -21.25 23.70
#